data_AF-A0A934KDX5-F1
#
_entry.id   AF-A0A934KDX5-F1
#
_cell.length_a   1.000
_cell.length_b   1.000
_cell.length_c   1.000
_cell.angle_alpha   90.00
_cell.angle_beta   90.00
_cell.angle_gamma   90.00
#
_symmetry.space_group_name_H-M   'P 1'
#
loop_
_entity.id
_entity.type
_entity.pdbx_description
1 polymer ?
#
loop_
_entity_poly.entity_id
_entity_poly.type
_entity_poly.pdbx_seq_one_letter_code
_entity_poly.pdbx_strand_id
1 'polypeptide(L)'
;MRRLFLILAPLLVLAAATPGQRPAERQPLPAPSPAADVDHGDDIPEWLPYLAAPASGPRPTFNWPLRGSVSQPFGCTGLAAERGTADCPAGFHQGIDLAQPPGTPIGAAADGIAYAFPNRGRYGIHIIVQHSNGYATAYGHLSQATVGWGALVRAGQQIGLVGTTGNSTGPHLHFEIRFAGRALDPAPYLAAPKSDPAVLPAGWPGAPADDGRGIR
;
A
#
# COMPACT_ATOMS: atom_id res chain seq x y z
N MET A 1 -88.26 5.67 -25.23
CA MET A 1 -87.29 6.05 -26.28
C MET A 1 -85.92 6.22 -25.64
N ARG A 2 -84.88 5.66 -26.26
CA ARG A 2 -83.55 5.33 -25.71
C ARG A 2 -82.84 6.52 -25.04
N ARG A 3 -82.34 6.33 -23.81
CA ARG A 3 -81.41 7.28 -23.15
C ARG A 3 -79.98 6.80 -23.36
N LEU A 4 -79.21 7.66 -24.03
CA LEU A 4 -77.80 7.53 -24.38
C LEU A 4 -76.94 7.70 -23.12
N PHE A 5 -76.07 6.74 -22.82
CA PHE A 5 -75.06 6.85 -21.76
C PHE A 5 -73.78 7.46 -22.35
N LEU A 6 -73.44 8.68 -21.92
CA LEU A 6 -72.13 9.30 -22.13
C LEU A 6 -71.20 8.86 -21.00
N ILE A 7 -70.17 8.06 -21.33
CA ILE A 7 -69.13 7.63 -20.40
C ILE A 7 -68.02 8.68 -20.41
N LEU A 8 -67.84 9.38 -19.29
CA LEU A 8 -66.68 10.24 -19.04
C LEU A 8 -65.52 9.36 -18.55
N ALA A 9 -64.45 9.24 -19.34
CA ALA A 9 -63.21 8.60 -18.91
C ALA A 9 -62.33 9.61 -18.16
N PRO A 10 -61.64 9.22 -17.07
CA PRO A 10 -60.73 10.11 -16.37
C PRO A 10 -59.41 10.27 -17.15
N LEU A 11 -58.94 11.51 -17.27
CA LEU A 11 -57.61 11.82 -17.80
C LEU A 11 -56.53 11.20 -16.88
N LEU A 12 -55.77 10.27 -17.43
CA LEU A 12 -54.58 9.71 -16.81
C LEU A 12 -53.38 10.62 -17.15
N VAL A 13 -52.86 11.35 -16.16
CA VAL A 13 -51.61 12.11 -16.31
C VAL A 13 -50.43 11.15 -16.13
N LEU A 14 -49.72 10.85 -17.22
CA LEU A 14 -48.48 10.09 -17.19
C LEU A 14 -47.33 11.01 -16.76
N ALA A 15 -46.75 10.77 -15.58
CA ALA A 15 -45.48 11.36 -15.20
C ALA A 15 -44.35 10.64 -15.97
N ALA A 16 -43.64 11.38 -16.83
CA ALA A 16 -42.45 10.86 -17.50
C ALA A 16 -41.31 10.71 -16.49
N ALA A 17 -40.91 9.47 -16.21
CA ALA A 17 -39.68 9.18 -15.47
C ALA A 17 -38.48 9.55 -16.35
N THR A 18 -37.61 10.42 -15.85
CA THR A 18 -36.31 10.72 -16.44
C THR A 18 -35.49 9.42 -16.55
N PRO A 19 -34.89 9.12 -17.72
CA PRO A 19 -34.06 7.93 -17.86
C PRO A 19 -32.86 8.06 -16.92
N GLY A 20 -32.77 7.13 -15.97
CA GLY A 20 -31.69 7.06 -14.99
C GLY A 20 -30.33 7.01 -15.68
N GLN A 21 -29.42 7.88 -15.24
CA GLN A 21 -28.01 7.73 -15.50
C GLN A 21 -27.58 6.38 -14.94
N ARG A 22 -27.19 5.47 -15.85
CA ARG A 22 -26.52 4.22 -15.48
C ARG A 22 -25.33 4.58 -14.58
N PRO A 23 -25.12 3.88 -13.45
CA PRO A 23 -23.89 4.01 -12.69
C PRO A 23 -22.73 3.80 -13.66
N ALA A 24 -21.75 4.70 -13.66
CA ALA A 24 -20.54 4.54 -14.45
C ALA A 24 -20.00 3.13 -14.21
N GLU A 25 -19.94 2.35 -15.29
CA GLU A 25 -19.39 1.01 -15.27
C GLU A 25 -17.96 1.12 -14.76
N ARG A 26 -17.73 0.65 -13.53
CA ARG A 26 -16.41 0.67 -12.91
C ARG A 26 -15.52 -0.15 -13.82
N GLN A 27 -14.56 0.51 -14.45
CA GLN A 27 -13.56 -0.18 -15.24
C GLN A 27 -12.93 -1.27 -14.36
N PRO A 28 -12.89 -2.53 -14.82
CA PRO A 28 -12.07 -3.55 -14.18
C PRO A 28 -10.69 -2.97 -13.97
N LEU A 29 -10.06 -3.29 -12.84
CA LEU A 29 -8.64 -2.97 -12.68
C LEU A 29 -7.91 -3.41 -13.94
N PRO A 30 -6.97 -2.62 -14.47
CA PRO A 30 -6.09 -3.13 -15.50
C PRO A 30 -5.59 -4.48 -14.99
N ALA A 31 -5.68 -5.51 -15.85
CA ALA A 31 -4.99 -6.76 -15.57
C ALA A 31 -3.57 -6.37 -15.11
N PRO A 32 -3.03 -7.00 -14.05
CA PRO A 32 -1.70 -6.67 -13.59
C PRO A 32 -0.81 -6.61 -14.82
N SER A 33 -0.19 -5.46 -15.08
CA SER A 33 0.75 -5.34 -16.19
C SER A 33 1.69 -6.54 -16.10
N PRO A 34 2.10 -7.15 -17.23
CA PRO A 34 3.02 -8.29 -17.21
C PRO A 34 4.38 -7.98 -16.53
N ALA A 35 4.58 -6.75 -16.05
CA ALA A 35 5.64 -6.42 -15.11
C ALA A 35 5.51 -7.27 -13.83
N ALA A 36 6.44 -8.22 -13.73
CA ALA A 36 6.87 -8.97 -12.55
C ALA A 36 6.33 -10.39 -12.34
N ASP A 37 6.42 -11.28 -13.33
CA ASP A 37 6.65 -12.72 -13.05
C ASP A 37 8.08 -12.97 -12.52
N VAL A 38 8.54 -12.12 -11.61
CA VAL A 38 9.86 -12.22 -10.98
C VAL A 38 9.67 -12.37 -9.49
N ASP A 39 9.29 -13.59 -9.13
CA ASP A 39 9.79 -14.20 -7.90
C ASP A 39 11.31 -14.27 -8.02
N HIS A 40 12.00 -13.35 -7.36
CA HIS A 40 13.46 -13.29 -7.39
C HIS A 40 14.12 -14.11 -6.30
N GLY A 41 13.38 -14.90 -5.49
CA GLY A 41 14.01 -15.73 -4.45
C GLY A 41 14.87 -14.94 -3.46
N ASP A 42 14.72 -13.62 -3.41
CA ASP A 42 15.57 -12.72 -2.63
C ASP A 42 14.78 -12.31 -1.37
N ASP A 43 15.16 -12.90 -0.24
CA ASP A 43 14.98 -12.45 1.15
C ASP A 43 13.58 -12.44 1.79
N ILE A 44 12.49 -12.47 1.03
CA ILE A 44 11.15 -12.69 1.60
C ILE A 44 10.92 -14.20 1.74
N PRO A 45 10.62 -14.72 2.94
CA PRO A 45 10.52 -16.16 3.11
C PRO A 45 9.40 -16.79 2.28
N GLU A 46 9.71 -17.91 1.63
CA GLU A 46 8.78 -18.75 0.86
C GLU A 46 7.56 -19.21 1.68
N TRP A 47 7.70 -19.36 3.01
CA TRP A 47 6.61 -19.68 3.94
C TRP A 47 5.71 -18.49 4.28
N LEU A 48 5.93 -17.33 3.67
CA LEU A 48 4.98 -16.23 3.65
C LEU A 48 4.12 -16.31 2.36
N PRO A 49 3.40 -17.42 2.05
CA PRO A 49 2.50 -17.43 0.92
C PRO A 49 1.38 -16.48 1.30
N TYR A 50 1.48 -15.28 0.76
CA TYR A 50 0.47 -14.25 0.86
C TYR A 50 -0.87 -14.91 0.55
N LEU A 51 -1.77 -14.85 1.54
CA LEU A 51 -3.08 -15.49 1.53
C LEU A 51 -3.69 -15.45 0.13
N ALA A 52 -4.34 -16.54 -0.29
CA ALA A 52 -5.02 -16.60 -1.57
C ALA A 52 -5.86 -15.33 -1.77
N ALA A 53 -5.50 -14.54 -2.78
CA ALA A 53 -6.21 -13.31 -3.07
C ALA A 53 -7.59 -13.65 -3.67
N PRO A 54 -8.66 -12.90 -3.31
CA PRO A 54 -9.92 -13.04 -4.01
C PRO A 54 -9.72 -12.67 -5.48
N ALA A 55 -10.40 -13.39 -6.39
CA ALA A 55 -10.31 -13.15 -7.83
C ALA A 55 -10.72 -11.72 -8.25
N SER A 56 -11.47 -11.02 -7.39
CA SER A 56 -11.91 -9.64 -7.60
C SER A 56 -12.21 -8.93 -6.29
N GLY A 57 -11.88 -7.65 -6.21
CA GLY A 57 -12.24 -6.75 -5.13
C GLY A 57 -11.93 -5.30 -5.48
N PRO A 58 -12.49 -4.31 -4.78
CA PRO A 58 -12.06 -2.94 -4.91
C PRO A 58 -10.58 -2.85 -4.54
N ARG A 59 -9.84 -2.07 -5.31
CA ARG A 59 -8.44 -1.75 -5.00
C ARG A 59 -8.34 -1.09 -3.62
N PRO A 60 -7.48 -1.57 -2.72
CA PRO A 60 -7.28 -0.92 -1.44
C PRO A 60 -6.52 0.40 -1.59
N THR A 61 -6.66 1.25 -0.58
CA THR A 61 -5.83 2.44 -0.40
C THR A 61 -4.99 2.25 0.86
N PHE A 62 -3.70 2.51 0.75
CA PHE A 62 -2.73 2.42 1.84
C PHE A 62 -2.31 3.82 2.30
N ASN A 63 -2.09 3.97 3.59
CA ASN A 63 -1.48 5.18 4.14
C ASN A 63 -0.01 5.24 3.73
N TRP A 64 0.54 6.45 3.64
CA TRP A 64 1.97 6.61 3.49
C TRP A 64 2.69 6.10 4.75
N PRO A 65 3.77 5.31 4.61
CA PRO A 65 4.50 4.74 5.73
C PRO A 65 5.43 5.75 6.44
N LEU A 66 5.70 6.88 5.78
CA LEU A 66 6.29 8.09 6.35
C LEU A 66 6.12 9.28 5.40
N ARG A 67 6.39 10.49 5.90
CA ARG A 67 6.51 11.71 5.08
C ARG A 67 7.93 11.82 4.50
N GLY A 68 8.07 12.03 3.20
CA GLY A 68 9.38 12.12 2.53
C GLY A 68 9.28 12.28 1.02
N SER A 69 10.36 12.67 0.35
CA SER A 69 10.41 12.70 -1.11
C SER A 69 10.67 11.30 -1.64
N VAL A 70 10.03 10.93 -2.75
CA VAL A 70 10.38 9.71 -3.48
C VAL A 70 11.75 9.96 -4.13
N SER A 71 12.80 9.34 -3.61
CA SER A 71 14.16 9.43 -4.16
C SER A 71 14.38 8.46 -5.32
N GLN A 72 13.65 7.34 -5.32
CA GLN A 72 13.65 6.36 -6.39
C GLN A 72 12.23 5.81 -6.60
N PRO A 73 11.65 5.95 -7.81
CA PRO A 73 10.34 5.38 -8.11
C PRO A 73 10.43 3.87 -8.39
N PHE A 74 9.28 3.21 -8.44
CA PHE A 74 9.14 1.83 -8.91
C PHE A 74 9.47 1.73 -10.40
N GLY A 75 10.09 0.62 -10.83
CA GLY A 75 10.29 0.31 -12.25
C GLY A 75 11.75 0.11 -12.68
N CYS A 76 11.99 0.12 -14.01
CA CYS A 76 13.33 -0.02 -14.56
C CYS A 76 14.25 1.11 -14.05
N THR A 77 15.48 0.76 -13.73
CA THR A 77 16.49 1.68 -13.21
C THR A 77 17.88 1.26 -13.67
N GLY A 78 18.83 2.18 -13.67
CA GLY A 78 20.25 1.92 -13.97
C GLY A 78 21.13 1.83 -12.72
N LEU A 79 20.53 1.82 -11.53
CA LEU A 79 21.28 1.74 -10.28
C LEU A 79 21.84 0.33 -10.10
N ALA A 80 23.17 0.23 -9.97
CA ALA A 80 23.87 -1.05 -9.85
C ALA A 80 23.49 -1.85 -8.58
N ALA A 81 22.93 -1.15 -7.58
CA ALA A 81 22.35 -1.80 -6.42
C ALA A 81 21.17 -2.70 -6.84
N GLU A 82 20.44 -2.38 -7.90
CA GLU A 82 19.22 -3.06 -8.32
C GLU A 82 19.47 -4.20 -9.28
N ARG A 83 18.83 -5.33 -9.02
CA ARG A 83 18.96 -6.52 -9.85
C ARG A 83 18.17 -6.33 -11.14
N GLY A 84 18.79 -6.63 -12.27
CA GLY A 84 18.13 -6.62 -13.57
C GLY A 84 17.07 -7.72 -13.73
N THR A 85 16.02 -7.41 -14.48
CA THR A 85 15.01 -8.37 -14.94
C THR A 85 15.15 -8.58 -16.46
N ALA A 86 14.39 -9.52 -17.03
CA ALA A 86 14.35 -9.70 -18.49
C ALA A 86 13.95 -8.40 -19.22
N ASP A 87 12.96 -7.69 -18.68
CA ASP A 87 12.44 -6.44 -19.26
C ASP A 87 13.29 -5.21 -18.89
N CYS A 88 14.00 -5.26 -17.76
CA CYS A 88 14.84 -4.17 -17.26
C CYS A 88 16.23 -4.70 -16.90
N PRO A 89 17.08 -5.01 -17.89
CA PRO A 89 18.36 -5.69 -17.66
C PRO A 89 19.38 -4.87 -16.85
N ALA A 90 19.22 -3.54 -16.81
CA ALA A 90 20.08 -2.64 -16.04
C ALA A 90 19.70 -2.56 -14.54
N GLY A 91 18.54 -3.08 -14.15
CA GLY A 91 18.02 -2.96 -12.79
C GLY A 91 16.50 -2.76 -12.78
N PHE A 92 15.81 -3.34 -11.79
CA PHE A 92 14.40 -3.09 -11.52
C PHE A 92 14.16 -2.85 -10.04
N HIS A 93 13.50 -1.74 -9.73
CA HIS A 93 13.15 -1.37 -8.37
C HIS A 93 11.73 -1.83 -8.03
N GLN A 94 11.62 -2.71 -7.04
CA GLN A 94 10.38 -3.39 -6.64
C GLN A 94 9.47 -2.56 -5.73
N GLY A 95 9.91 -1.36 -5.34
CA GLY A 95 9.17 -0.47 -4.45
C GLY A 95 9.38 0.99 -4.80
N ILE A 96 9.22 1.84 -3.79
CA ILE A 96 9.64 3.23 -3.82
C ILE A 96 10.59 3.48 -2.66
N ASP A 97 11.56 4.36 -2.88
CA ASP A 97 12.46 4.79 -1.82
C ASP A 97 12.05 6.17 -1.34
N LEU A 98 11.90 6.29 -0.02
CA LEU A 98 11.50 7.52 0.65
C LEU A 98 12.68 8.05 1.45
N ALA A 99 13.35 9.06 0.92
CA ALA A 99 14.49 9.68 1.58
C ALA A 99 14.06 10.40 2.87
N GLN A 100 14.70 10.01 3.98
CA GLN A 100 14.50 10.57 5.31
C GLN A 100 15.77 10.38 6.16
N PRO A 101 16.02 11.25 7.17
CA PRO A 101 17.11 11.04 8.10
C PRO A 101 17.03 9.68 8.83
N PRO A 102 18.18 9.08 9.20
CA PRO A 102 18.19 7.91 10.07
C PRO A 102 17.41 8.17 11.37
N GLY A 103 16.68 7.15 11.83
CA GLY A 103 15.88 7.26 13.06
C GLY A 103 14.48 7.85 12.87
N THR A 104 14.13 8.34 11.67
CA THR A 104 12.75 8.79 11.38
C THR A 104 11.76 7.62 11.60
N PRO A 105 10.67 7.81 12.36
CA PRO A 105 9.67 6.77 12.57
C PRO A 105 8.97 6.32 11.28
N ILE A 106 8.75 5.01 11.17
CA ILE A 106 8.02 4.35 10.09
C ILE A 106 6.73 3.77 10.67
N GLY A 107 5.60 4.11 10.07
CA GLY A 107 4.30 3.55 10.46
C GLY A 107 3.78 2.49 9.49
N ALA A 108 2.94 1.59 10.00
CA ALA A 108 2.25 0.60 9.16
C ALA A 108 1.27 1.29 8.20
N ALA A 109 1.36 0.95 6.92
CA ALA A 109 0.54 1.53 5.86
C ALA A 109 -0.94 1.11 5.95
N ALA A 110 -1.23 -0.03 6.58
CA ALA A 110 -2.57 -0.53 6.88
C ALA A 110 -2.54 -1.52 8.05
N ASP A 111 -3.71 -1.86 8.58
CA ASP A 111 -3.88 -2.90 9.60
C ASP A 111 -3.36 -4.26 9.11
N GLY A 112 -2.73 -5.04 10.00
CA GLY A 112 -2.24 -6.36 9.61
C GLY A 112 -1.44 -7.09 10.69
N ILE A 113 -0.74 -8.14 10.27
CA ILE A 113 0.18 -8.92 11.08
C ILE A 113 1.60 -8.63 10.61
N ALA A 114 2.43 -8.10 11.50
CA ALA A 114 3.82 -7.73 11.23
C ALA A 114 4.78 -8.88 11.53
N TYR A 115 5.76 -9.05 10.65
CA TYR A 115 6.86 -10.00 10.78
C TYR A 115 8.16 -9.22 10.63
N ALA A 116 8.89 -9.06 11.72
CA ALA A 116 10.19 -8.40 11.73
C ALA A 116 11.29 -9.43 11.45
N PHE A 117 12.14 -9.11 10.49
CA PHE A 117 13.27 -9.94 10.09
C PHE A 117 14.58 -9.23 10.45
N PRO A 118 15.56 -9.97 10.99
CA PRO A 118 16.90 -9.42 11.17
C PRO A 118 17.53 -9.15 9.80
N ASN A 119 18.67 -8.44 9.81
CA ASN A 119 19.43 -8.08 8.61
C ASN A 119 19.57 -9.27 7.63
N ARG A 120 18.77 -9.28 6.56
CA ARG A 120 18.68 -10.36 5.57
C ARG A 120 18.79 -9.78 4.17
N GLY A 121 19.82 -10.27 3.46
CA GLY A 121 20.18 -9.94 2.09
C GLY A 121 20.03 -8.45 1.75
N ARG A 122 19.33 -8.16 0.67
CA ARG A 122 19.25 -6.81 0.08
C ARG A 122 18.36 -5.88 0.90
N TYR A 123 17.30 -6.38 1.54
CA TYR A 123 16.40 -5.56 2.36
C TYR A 123 17.02 -5.08 3.66
N GLY A 124 18.08 -5.73 4.16
CA GLY A 124 18.62 -5.39 5.46
C GLY A 124 17.65 -5.79 6.60
N ILE A 125 17.62 -5.00 7.66
CA ILE A 125 16.57 -5.14 8.69
C ILE A 125 15.27 -4.70 8.03
N HIS A 126 14.25 -5.55 8.10
CA HIS A 126 13.01 -5.26 7.41
C HIS A 126 11.80 -5.83 8.14
N ILE A 127 10.64 -5.30 7.79
CA ILE A 127 9.35 -5.75 8.29
C ILE A 127 8.47 -6.06 7.09
N ILE A 128 7.69 -7.13 7.20
CA ILE A 128 6.59 -7.39 6.29
C ILE A 128 5.30 -7.34 7.09
N VAL A 129 4.32 -6.56 6.64
CA VAL A 129 2.99 -6.55 7.23
C VAL A 129 2.04 -7.26 6.26
N GLN A 130 1.51 -8.40 6.68
CA GLN A 130 0.47 -9.11 5.95
C GLN A 130 -0.87 -8.45 6.20
N HIS A 131 -1.58 -8.12 5.11
CA HIS A 131 -2.92 -7.53 5.14
C HIS A 131 -3.97 -8.53 4.65
N SER A 132 -5.23 -8.11 4.67
CA SER A 132 -6.33 -8.88 4.08
C SER A 132 -6.22 -8.98 2.55
N ASN A 133 -6.98 -9.91 1.96
CA ASN A 133 -7.16 -10.05 0.51
C ASN A 133 -5.87 -10.29 -0.30
N GLY A 134 -4.87 -10.95 0.31
CA GLY A 134 -3.62 -11.29 -0.36
C GLY A 134 -2.65 -10.13 -0.56
N TYR A 135 -2.92 -8.98 0.06
CA TYR A 135 -1.99 -7.85 0.07
C TYR A 135 -0.98 -7.94 1.20
N ALA A 136 0.18 -7.32 0.99
CA ALA A 136 1.15 -7.05 2.02
C ALA A 136 1.94 -5.79 1.73
N THR A 137 2.61 -5.28 2.74
CA THR A 137 3.60 -4.21 2.60
C THR A 137 4.95 -4.64 3.16
N ALA A 138 6.03 -4.26 2.49
CA ALA A 138 7.39 -4.49 2.96
C ALA A 138 8.09 -3.15 3.25
N TYR A 139 8.88 -3.15 4.32
CA TYR A 139 9.58 -1.97 4.84
C TYR A 139 11.04 -2.37 5.02
N GLY A 140 11.93 -1.91 4.14
CA GLY A 140 13.35 -2.27 4.08
C GLY A 140 14.29 -1.16 4.52
N HIS A 141 15.55 -1.55 4.73
CA HIS A 141 16.69 -0.73 5.14
C HIS A 141 16.55 -0.09 6.52
N LEU A 142 15.76 -0.70 7.42
CA LEU A 142 15.52 -0.15 8.75
C LEU A 142 16.83 -0.12 9.56
N SER A 143 16.93 0.84 10.48
CA SER A 143 17.93 0.79 11.55
C SER A 143 17.47 -0.10 12.70
N GLN A 144 16.15 -0.16 12.92
CA GLN A 144 15.53 -0.94 13.98
C GLN A 144 14.07 -1.26 13.63
N ALA A 145 13.64 -2.48 13.94
CA ALA A 145 12.22 -2.85 14.04
C ALA A 145 11.73 -2.61 15.47
N THR A 146 10.54 -2.03 15.64
CA THR A 146 9.90 -1.78 16.94
C THR A 146 8.71 -2.70 17.21
N VAL A 147 8.48 -3.67 16.33
CA VAL A 147 7.49 -4.74 16.49
C VAL A 147 8.15 -6.10 16.39
N GLY A 148 7.57 -7.09 17.08
CA GLY A 148 8.00 -8.48 17.03
C GLY A 148 7.31 -9.28 15.93
N TRP A 149 7.74 -10.52 15.77
CA TRP A 149 7.12 -11.48 14.86
C TRP A 149 5.68 -11.81 15.25
N GLY A 150 4.75 -11.76 14.30
CA GLY A 150 3.34 -12.06 14.51
C GLY A 150 2.56 -10.95 15.24
N ALA A 151 3.13 -9.75 15.38
CA ALA A 151 2.47 -8.66 16.07
C ALA A 151 1.28 -8.09 15.26
N LEU A 152 0.13 -7.90 15.91
CA LEU A 152 -0.96 -7.14 15.31
C LEU A 152 -0.59 -5.66 15.29
N VAL A 153 -0.72 -5.03 14.13
CA VAL A 153 -0.45 -3.61 13.93
C VAL A 153 -1.65 -2.91 13.33
N ARG A 154 -1.86 -1.65 13.72
CA ARG A 154 -2.86 -0.78 13.12
C ARG A 154 -2.21 0.18 12.12
N ALA A 155 -2.98 0.63 11.14
CA ALA A 155 -2.57 1.68 10.23
C ALA A 155 -2.08 2.90 11.03
N GLY A 156 -0.91 3.43 10.68
CA GLY A 156 -0.25 4.50 11.41
C GLY A 156 0.66 4.06 12.56
N GLN A 157 0.45 2.88 13.15
CA GLN A 157 1.25 2.42 14.27
C GLN A 157 2.73 2.34 13.88
N GLN A 158 3.61 2.92 14.71
CA GLN A 158 5.05 2.84 14.51
C GLN A 158 5.51 1.38 14.55
N ILE A 159 6.20 0.95 13.50
CA ILE A 159 6.73 -0.41 13.35
C ILE A 159 8.24 -0.45 13.22
N GLY A 160 8.90 0.65 12.87
CA GLY A 160 10.35 0.68 12.74
C GLY A 160 10.90 2.10 12.62
N LEU A 161 12.21 2.18 12.40
CA LEU A 161 12.94 3.42 12.22
C LEU A 161 13.76 3.37 10.92
N VAL A 162 13.80 4.48 10.18
CA VAL A 162 14.62 4.63 8.97
C VAL A 162 16.08 4.34 9.29
N GLY A 163 16.77 3.69 8.36
CA GLY A 163 18.18 3.35 8.47
C GLY A 163 18.86 3.31 7.11
N THR A 164 19.88 2.46 7.02
CA THR A 164 20.69 2.25 5.81
C THR A 164 21.27 0.82 5.78
N THR A 165 20.54 -0.15 6.35
CA THR A 165 21.00 -1.54 6.40
C THR A 165 20.73 -2.28 5.08
N GLY A 166 21.43 -3.39 4.84
CA GLY A 166 21.31 -4.12 3.58
C GLY A 166 21.91 -3.34 2.41
N ASN A 167 21.27 -3.43 1.25
CA ASN A 167 21.73 -2.78 0.03
C ASN A 167 21.13 -1.38 -0.09
N SER A 168 21.77 -0.41 0.55
CA SER A 168 21.33 0.98 0.57
C SER A 168 22.49 1.92 0.27
N THR A 169 22.24 2.95 -0.54
CA THR A 169 23.22 3.99 -0.89
C THR A 169 23.18 5.21 0.03
N GLY A 170 22.29 5.21 1.03
CA GLY A 170 22.13 6.29 1.99
C GLY A 170 20.80 6.19 2.76
N PRO A 171 20.54 7.03 3.76
CA PRO A 171 19.35 6.90 4.59
C PRO A 171 18.02 7.05 3.83
N HIS A 172 17.22 5.99 3.81
CA HIS A 172 15.87 5.97 3.23
C HIS A 172 15.06 4.79 3.77
N LEU A 173 13.74 4.84 3.56
CA LEU A 173 12.87 3.67 3.65
C LEU A 173 12.65 3.12 2.23
N HIS A 174 12.97 1.85 2.02
CA HIS A 174 12.46 1.11 0.87
C HIS A 174 11.07 0.55 1.19
N PHE A 175 10.06 0.93 0.42
CA PHE A 175 8.67 0.57 0.66
C PHE A 175 8.04 -0.13 -0.54
N GLU A 176 7.45 -1.28 -0.30
CA GLU A 176 6.74 -2.04 -1.33
C GLU A 176 5.28 -2.28 -0.94
N ILE A 177 4.43 -2.36 -1.96
CA ILE A 177 3.11 -2.98 -1.87
C ILE A 177 3.16 -4.26 -2.70
N ARG A 178 2.75 -5.38 -2.10
CA ARG A 178 2.70 -6.69 -2.75
C ARG A 178 1.28 -7.22 -2.81
N PHE A 179 0.99 -7.96 -3.87
CA PHE A 179 -0.27 -8.70 -4.04
C PHE A 179 0.04 -10.10 -4.53
N ALA A 180 -0.42 -11.10 -3.76
CA ALA A 180 -0.13 -12.51 -4.02
C ALA A 180 1.38 -12.76 -4.27
N GLY A 181 2.24 -12.12 -3.45
CA GLY A 181 3.71 -12.22 -3.54
C GLY A 181 4.38 -11.30 -4.55
N ARG A 182 3.66 -10.78 -5.54
CA ARG A 182 4.23 -9.94 -6.59
C ARG A 182 4.26 -8.48 -6.16
N ALA A 183 5.38 -7.81 -6.41
CA ALA A 183 5.51 -6.37 -6.21
C ALA A 183 4.60 -5.61 -7.18
N LEU A 184 3.98 -4.54 -6.66
CA LEU A 184 3.13 -3.63 -7.40
C LEU A 184 3.73 -2.22 -7.32
N ASP A 185 3.55 -1.41 -8.36
CA ASP A 185 3.80 0.03 -8.28
C ASP A 185 2.99 0.62 -7.11
N PRO A 186 3.62 1.14 -6.03
CA PRO A 186 2.91 1.66 -4.88
C PRO A 186 2.16 2.96 -5.16
N ALA A 187 2.63 3.79 -6.10
CA ALA A 187 2.12 5.14 -6.32
C ALA A 187 0.59 5.18 -6.49
N PRO A 188 -0.04 4.31 -7.30
CA PRO A 188 -1.47 4.38 -7.48
C PRO A 188 -2.29 3.78 -6.29
N TYR A 189 -1.66 3.12 -5.31
CA TYR A 189 -2.31 2.56 -4.11
C TYR A 189 -2.20 3.46 -2.88
N LEU A 190 -1.37 4.50 -2.92
CA LEU A 190 -1.13 5.37 -1.77
C LEU A 190 -2.18 6.49 -1.68
N ALA A 191 -2.62 6.77 -0.45
CA ALA A 191 -3.62 7.79 -0.16
C ALA A 191 -3.12 9.20 -0.54
N ALA A 192 -4.05 10.06 -0.96
CA ALA A 192 -3.85 11.50 -1.05
C ALA A 192 -4.68 12.22 0.04
N PRO A 193 -4.13 13.23 0.74
CA PRO A 193 -2.74 13.70 0.72
C PRO A 193 -1.78 12.79 1.52
N LYS A 194 -0.47 13.03 1.38
CA LYS A 194 0.56 12.30 2.12
C LYS A 194 0.42 12.47 3.65
N SER A 195 -0.12 11.44 4.31
CA SER A 195 -0.32 11.40 5.76
C SER A 195 1.00 11.19 6.51
N ASP A 196 1.14 11.76 7.69
CA ASP A 196 2.17 11.34 8.65
C ASP A 196 1.60 10.20 9.50
N PRO A 197 2.11 8.97 9.37
CA PRO A 197 1.58 7.87 10.15
C PRO A 197 2.05 7.93 11.61
N ALA A 198 3.21 8.54 11.90
CA ALA A 198 3.84 8.47 13.22
C ALA A 198 3.30 9.50 14.23
N VAL A 199 2.50 10.47 13.78
CA VAL A 199 1.76 11.35 14.69
C VAL A 199 0.54 10.57 15.20
N LEU A 200 0.76 9.71 16.19
CA LEU A 200 -0.33 9.24 17.03
C LEU A 200 -0.98 10.47 17.70
N PRO A 201 -2.31 10.49 17.89
CA PRO A 201 -2.93 11.55 18.68
C PRO A 201 -2.29 11.58 20.07
N ALA A 202 -1.98 12.78 20.57
CA ALA A 202 -1.41 12.96 21.90
C ALA A 202 -2.24 12.21 22.95
N GLY A 203 -1.58 11.38 23.77
CA GLY A 203 -2.21 10.59 24.83
C GLY A 203 -2.50 9.11 24.52
N TRP A 204 -2.04 8.56 23.39
CA TRP A 204 -2.22 7.13 23.09
C TRP A 204 -1.31 6.24 23.95
N PRO A 205 -1.80 5.10 24.50
CA PRO A 205 -0.97 4.18 25.27
C PRO A 205 0.16 3.61 24.41
N GLY A 206 1.41 3.93 24.75
CA GLY A 206 2.60 3.47 24.03
C GLY A 206 3.15 4.43 22.97
N ALA A 207 2.57 5.63 22.80
CA ALA A 207 3.30 6.71 22.13
C ALA A 207 4.57 7.04 22.93
N PRO A 208 5.73 7.27 22.29
CA PRO A 208 6.86 7.90 22.96
C PRO A 208 6.35 9.19 23.61
N ALA A 209 6.79 9.48 24.84
CA ALA A 209 6.44 10.74 25.48
C ALA A 209 6.83 11.89 24.53
N ASP A 210 5.87 12.77 24.24
CA ASP A 210 6.11 14.01 23.51
C ASP A 210 7.23 14.77 24.25
N ASP A 211 8.42 14.81 23.65
CA ASP A 211 9.59 15.48 24.23
C ASP A 211 9.59 16.99 23.91
N GLY A 212 8.48 17.51 23.37
CA GLY A 212 8.30 18.91 23.05
C GLY A 212 9.18 19.39 21.89
N ARG A 213 9.94 18.51 21.24
CA ARG A 213 10.72 18.82 20.05
C ARG A 213 9.91 18.45 18.82
N GLY A 214 8.85 19.21 18.58
CA GLY A 214 8.05 19.08 17.36
C GLY A 214 8.96 18.98 16.13
N ILE A 215 8.81 17.89 15.38
CA ILE A 215 9.44 17.71 14.07
C ILE A 215 9.02 18.89 13.19
N ARG A 216 9.96 19.81 12.95
CA ARG A 216 9.85 20.92 11.99
C ARG A 216 10.41 20.51 10.64
#